data_AF-A0A800CZ47-F1
#
_entry.id   AF-A0A800CZ47-F1
#
_cell.length_a   1.000
_cell.length_b   1.000
_cell.length_c   1.000
_cell.angle_alpha   90.00
_cell.angle_beta   90.00
_cell.angle_gamma   90.00
#
_symmetry.space_group_name_H-M   'P 1'
#
loop_
_entity.id
_entity.type
_entity.pdbx_description
1 polymer ?
#
loop_
_entity_poly.entity_id
_entity_poly.type
_entity_poly.pdbx_seq_one_letter_code
_entity_poly.pdbx_strand_id
1 'polypeptide(L)'
;MSGCSTPTTFRVLDAETGNPIEGAVALATWSMGSGWPPGLSYGYTAKAIEAVSDRDGYFTIPGVTGKIAFNTPFLQVYKPGYVGWNSRRIYLGYYDADIKLARTKRRENFVMKDQDIFLEPWKNDGRYNYNSHGSFIGQPSGFEEGFEEGENYESKYWKAKRYETPFSVAERDQWDKEGRRKNRKWHKDWRMEEK
;
A
#
# COMPACT_ATOMS: atom_id res chain seq x y z
N MET A 1 14.11 7.72 -23.45
CA MET A 1 14.67 7.53 -22.09
C MET A 1 13.88 8.43 -21.15
N SER A 2 13.00 7.86 -20.32
CA SER A 2 12.13 8.62 -19.42
C SER A 2 12.76 8.64 -18.02
N GLY A 3 13.77 9.49 -17.84
CA GLY A 3 14.42 9.67 -16.54
C GLY A 3 13.56 10.53 -15.61
N CYS A 4 13.59 10.24 -14.31
CA CYS A 4 12.90 11.01 -13.26
C CYS A 4 13.74 12.23 -12.81
N SER A 5 14.34 12.95 -13.76
CA SER A 5 15.26 14.07 -13.48
C SER A 5 14.57 15.39 -13.19
N THR A 6 13.31 15.54 -13.59
CA THR A 6 12.49 16.73 -13.35
C THR A 6 11.52 16.49 -12.20
N PRO A 7 11.19 17.54 -11.42
CA PRO A 7 10.07 17.48 -10.49
C PRO A 7 8.79 17.03 -11.19
N THR A 8 7.97 16.25 -10.50
CA THR A 8 6.67 15.78 -10.99
C THR A 8 5.61 16.15 -9.96
N THR A 9 4.53 16.79 -10.41
CA THR A 9 3.43 17.27 -9.55
C THR A 9 2.20 16.40 -9.73
N PHE A 10 1.62 15.97 -8.63
CA PHE A 10 0.40 15.18 -8.62
C PHE A 10 -0.72 15.95 -7.93
N ARG A 11 -1.96 15.64 -8.30
CA ARG A 11 -3.14 16.11 -7.57
C ARG A 11 -3.91 14.91 -7.03
N VAL A 12 -4.18 14.90 -5.73
CA VAL A 12 -4.94 13.85 -5.07
C VAL A 12 -6.40 14.26 -5.00
N LEU A 13 -7.26 13.45 -5.60
CA LEU A 13 -8.70 13.68 -5.68
C LEU A 13 -9.45 12.50 -5.08
N ASP A 14 -10.60 12.79 -4.49
CA ASP A 14 -11.58 11.79 -4.08
C ASP A 14 -12.23 11.18 -5.34
N ALA A 15 -12.22 9.85 -5.44
CA ALA A 15 -12.67 9.16 -6.65
C ALA A 15 -14.18 9.26 -6.89
N GLU A 16 -14.98 9.53 -5.86
CA GLU A 16 -16.44 9.62 -5.97
C GLU A 16 -16.90 11.05 -6.21
N THR A 17 -16.28 12.00 -5.52
CA THR A 17 -16.71 13.41 -5.57
C THR A 17 -15.87 14.26 -6.51
N GLY A 18 -14.66 13.83 -6.87
CA GLY A 18 -13.69 14.63 -7.63
C GLY A 18 -13.06 15.77 -6.83
N ASN A 19 -13.38 15.90 -5.53
CA ASN A 19 -12.87 16.97 -4.68
C ASN A 19 -11.40 16.75 -4.32
N PRO A 20 -10.60 17.82 -4.16
CA PRO A 20 -9.22 17.70 -3.71
C PRO A 20 -9.11 17.14 -2.30
N ILE A 21 -8.06 16.36 -2.06
CA ILE A 21 -7.78 15.74 -0.77
C ILE A 21 -6.54 16.38 -0.17
N GLU A 22 -6.72 17.18 0.88
CA GLU A 22 -5.63 17.69 1.74
C GLU A 22 -5.06 16.58 2.64
N GLY A 23 -3.76 16.60 2.89
CA GLY A 23 -3.14 15.74 3.90
C GLY A 23 -2.94 14.28 3.49
N ALA A 24 -3.15 13.93 2.23
CA ALA A 24 -2.74 12.63 1.70
C ALA A 24 -1.21 12.56 1.65
N VAL A 25 -0.65 11.46 2.15
CA VAL A 25 0.80 11.28 2.21
C VAL A 25 1.24 10.42 1.04
N ALA A 26 2.16 10.96 0.24
CA ALA A 26 2.82 10.26 -0.83
C ALA A 26 4.21 9.77 -0.37
N LEU A 27 4.55 8.54 -0.74
CA LEU A 27 5.88 7.95 -0.56
C LEU A 27 6.39 7.50 -1.93
N ALA A 28 7.48 8.13 -2.39
CA ALA A 28 8.19 7.75 -3.60
C ALA A 28 9.49 7.02 -3.22
N THR A 29 9.67 5.78 -3.68
CA THR A 29 10.88 4.99 -3.45
C THR A 29 11.59 4.63 -4.74
N TRP A 30 12.90 4.87 -4.77
CA TRP A 30 13.80 4.42 -5.84
C TRP A 30 14.57 3.22 -5.33
N SER A 31 14.38 2.07 -5.97
CA SER A 31 15.19 0.89 -5.70
C SER A 31 16.36 0.81 -6.69
N MET A 32 17.50 0.33 -6.22
CA MET A 32 18.64 -0.06 -7.03
C MET A 32 18.98 -1.52 -6.77
N GLY A 33 19.57 -2.17 -7.76
CA GLY A 33 20.21 -3.47 -7.59
C GLY A 33 21.72 -3.27 -7.51
N SER A 34 22.36 -3.96 -6.58
CA SER A 34 23.81 -4.19 -6.60
C SER A 34 24.07 -5.66 -6.86
N GLY A 35 25.04 -5.96 -7.73
CA GLY A 35 25.45 -7.32 -8.07
C GLY A 35 26.96 -7.42 -7.98
N TRP A 36 27.47 -7.78 -6.80
CA TRP A 36 28.86 -8.15 -6.61
C TRP A 36 29.00 -8.97 -5.31
N PRO A 37 29.53 -10.21 -5.34
CA PRO A 37 30.12 -10.95 -6.46
C PRO A 37 29.10 -11.54 -7.47
N PRO A 38 29.55 -12.03 -8.64
CA PRO A 38 28.67 -12.69 -9.62
C PRO A 38 27.84 -13.81 -9.00
N GLY A 39 26.52 -13.79 -9.19
CA GLY A 39 25.58 -14.75 -8.63
C GLY A 39 24.82 -14.27 -7.38
N LEU A 40 25.24 -13.16 -6.77
CA LEU A 40 24.55 -12.51 -5.66
C LEU A 40 24.12 -11.09 -6.06
N SER A 41 22.85 -10.93 -6.42
CA SER A 41 22.22 -9.63 -6.63
C SER A 41 21.28 -9.34 -5.46
N TYR A 42 21.46 -8.19 -4.80
CA TYR A 42 20.50 -7.68 -3.83
C TYR A 42 19.93 -6.34 -4.29
N GLY A 43 18.63 -6.15 -4.04
CA GLY A 43 17.96 -4.87 -4.22
C GLY A 43 18.00 -4.08 -2.91
N TYR A 44 18.17 -2.77 -2.99
CA TYR A 44 18.03 -1.88 -1.83
C TYR A 44 17.28 -0.61 -2.22
N THR A 45 16.66 0.06 -1.24
CA THR A 45 16.07 1.39 -1.45
C THR A 45 17.20 2.42 -1.49
N ALA A 46 17.47 2.98 -2.66
CA ALA A 46 18.50 3.98 -2.85
C ALA A 46 18.05 5.39 -2.42
N LYS A 47 16.74 5.66 -2.49
CA LYS A 47 16.15 6.92 -2.02
C LYS A 47 14.67 6.74 -1.69
N ALA A 48 14.22 7.42 -0.64
CA ALA A 48 12.81 7.58 -0.33
C ALA A 48 12.50 9.07 -0.14
N ILE A 49 11.37 9.53 -0.67
CA ILE A 49 10.88 10.90 -0.47
C ILE A 49 9.41 10.83 -0.09
N GLU A 50 9.05 11.60 0.94
CA GLU A 50 7.67 11.82 1.34
C GLU A 50 7.20 13.21 0.93
N ALA A 51 5.94 13.29 0.51
CA ALA A 51 5.26 14.56 0.29
C ALA A 51 3.84 14.47 0.87
N VAL A 52 3.25 15.63 1.20
CA VAL A 52 1.88 15.71 1.73
C VAL A 52 1.10 16.63 0.82
N SER A 53 -0.11 16.23 0.43
CA SER A 53 -0.96 17.06 -0.39
C SER A 53 -1.47 18.29 0.37
N ASP A 54 -1.49 19.43 -0.32
CA ASP A 54 -2.04 20.67 0.20
C ASP A 54 -3.58 20.75 0.08
N ARG A 55 -4.16 21.90 0.42
CA ARG A 55 -5.61 22.15 0.38
C ARG A 55 -6.25 21.95 -0.98
N ASP A 56 -5.48 22.16 -2.04
CA ASP A 56 -5.92 22.01 -3.42
C ASP A 56 -5.63 20.60 -3.96
N GLY A 57 -5.10 19.72 -3.09
CA GLY A 57 -4.79 18.32 -3.33
C GLY A 57 -3.41 18.10 -3.94
N TYR A 58 -2.58 19.13 -4.09
CA TYR A 58 -1.31 19.02 -4.81
C TYR A 58 -0.15 18.58 -3.92
N PHE A 59 0.71 17.73 -4.48
CA PHE A 59 2.05 17.48 -3.93
C PHE A 59 3.06 17.33 -5.06
N THR A 60 4.33 17.60 -4.77
CA THR A 60 5.43 17.47 -5.76
C THR A 60 6.46 16.47 -5.27
N ILE A 61 6.82 15.54 -6.14
CA ILE A 61 8.00 14.68 -5.96
C ILE A 61 9.15 15.35 -6.70
N PRO A 62 10.23 15.76 -6.00
CA PRO A 62 11.37 16.38 -6.65
C PRO A 62 12.07 15.38 -7.57
N GLY A 63 12.62 15.90 -8.67
CA GLY A 63 13.47 15.12 -9.54
C GLY A 63 14.71 14.61 -8.81
N VAL A 64 15.28 13.52 -9.31
CA VAL A 64 16.52 12.94 -8.79
C VAL A 64 17.61 13.00 -9.85
N THR A 65 18.87 13.10 -9.44
CA THR A 65 20.03 13.18 -10.33
C THR A 65 20.91 11.93 -10.24
N GLY A 66 21.85 11.78 -11.16
CA GLY A 66 22.77 10.64 -11.19
C GLY A 66 22.12 9.32 -11.59
N LYS A 67 22.73 8.19 -11.20
CA LYS A 67 22.29 6.85 -11.64
C LYS A 67 20.84 6.51 -11.23
N ILE A 68 20.35 7.04 -10.11
CA ILE A 68 18.96 6.83 -9.65
C ILE A 68 17.92 7.48 -10.57
N ALA A 69 18.30 8.50 -11.36
CA ALA A 69 17.41 9.19 -12.27
C ALA A 69 16.93 8.33 -13.44
N PHE A 70 17.65 7.26 -13.76
CA PHE A 70 17.25 6.31 -14.80
C PHE A 70 16.18 5.31 -14.31
N ASN A 71 15.91 5.25 -13.00
CA ASN A 71 14.92 4.37 -12.43
C ASN A 71 13.60 5.12 -12.19
N THR A 72 12.49 4.53 -12.62
CA THR A 72 11.16 5.02 -12.28
C THR A 72 10.87 4.69 -10.81
N PRO A 73 10.51 5.67 -9.97
CA PRO A 73 10.17 5.39 -8.59
C PRO A 73 8.87 4.59 -8.51
N PHE A 74 8.76 3.83 -7.45
CA PHE A 74 7.48 3.34 -6.98
C PHE A 74 6.82 4.42 -6.14
N LEU A 75 5.55 4.69 -6.43
CA LEU A 75 4.79 5.74 -5.75
C LEU A 75 3.61 5.10 -5.04
N GLN A 76 3.49 5.40 -3.75
CA GLN A 76 2.35 5.07 -2.94
C GLN A 76 1.72 6.37 -2.43
N VAL A 77 0.39 6.42 -2.36
CA VAL A 77 -0.34 7.56 -1.80
C VAL A 77 -1.41 7.02 -0.87
N TYR A 78 -1.47 7.55 0.34
CA TYR A 78 -2.42 7.08 1.33
C TYR A 78 -2.96 8.21 2.21
N LYS A 79 -4.25 8.13 2.53
CA LYS A 79 -4.91 8.93 3.55
C LYS A 79 -5.86 8.01 4.33
N PRO A 80 -5.86 8.06 5.68
CA PRO A 80 -6.87 7.38 6.48
C PRO A 80 -8.29 7.64 5.99
N GLY A 81 -9.11 6.59 5.93
CA GLY A 81 -10.47 6.64 5.39
C GLY A 81 -10.56 6.43 3.88
N TYR A 82 -9.44 6.16 3.19
CA TYR A 82 -9.41 5.83 1.76
C TYR A 82 -8.71 4.49 1.52
N VAL A 83 -9.00 3.88 0.39
CA VAL A 83 -8.19 2.81 -0.19
C VAL A 83 -6.88 3.41 -0.68
N GLY A 84 -5.77 2.87 -0.21
CA GLY A 84 -4.44 3.26 -0.61
C GLY A 84 -4.21 3.08 -2.11
N TRP A 85 -3.39 3.95 -2.65
CA TRP A 85 -3.06 3.96 -4.06
C TRP A 85 -1.60 3.58 -4.26
N ASN A 86 -1.34 2.84 -5.33
CA ASN A 86 -0.02 2.36 -5.67
C ASN A 86 0.20 2.40 -7.19
N SER A 87 1.41 2.80 -7.59
CA SER A 87 1.79 2.95 -9.00
C SER A 87 1.92 1.64 -9.78
N ARG A 88 2.08 0.50 -9.10
CA ARG A 88 2.20 -0.82 -9.75
C ARG A 88 0.97 -1.71 -9.61
N ARG A 89 0.17 -1.51 -8.56
CA ARG A 89 -0.97 -2.39 -8.25
C ARG A 89 -2.20 -1.60 -7.85
N ILE A 90 -3.37 -2.16 -8.14
CA ILE A 90 -4.69 -1.68 -7.73
C ILE A 90 -5.20 -2.69 -6.69
N TYR A 91 -5.65 -2.21 -5.55
CA TYR A 91 -6.31 -3.04 -4.55
C TYR A 91 -7.75 -3.33 -4.99
N LEU A 92 -8.12 -4.61 -5.05
CA LEU A 92 -9.45 -5.06 -5.47
C LEU A 92 -10.36 -5.46 -4.31
N GLY A 93 -9.82 -5.41 -3.09
CA GLY A 93 -10.51 -5.86 -1.88
C GLY A 93 -10.11 -7.26 -1.45
N TYR A 94 -10.93 -7.78 -0.53
CA TYR A 94 -10.73 -9.05 0.14
C TYR A 94 -11.97 -9.93 -0.01
N TYR A 95 -11.77 -11.19 -0.37
CA TYR A 95 -12.84 -12.13 -0.68
C TYR A 95 -12.71 -13.36 0.21
N ASP A 96 -13.31 -13.30 1.41
CA ASP A 96 -13.34 -14.41 2.37
C ASP A 96 -13.98 -15.68 1.77
N ALA A 97 -15.02 -15.49 0.97
CA ALA A 97 -15.78 -16.57 0.35
C ALA A 97 -15.09 -17.21 -0.86
N ASP A 98 -14.14 -16.52 -1.49
CA ASP A 98 -13.43 -17.02 -2.66
C ASP A 98 -11.97 -16.56 -2.69
N ILE A 99 -11.10 -17.37 -2.08
CA ILE A 99 -9.66 -17.13 -2.03
C ILE A 99 -8.99 -17.11 -3.41
N LYS A 100 -9.67 -17.59 -4.47
CA LYS A 100 -9.13 -17.60 -5.84
C LYS A 100 -9.27 -16.24 -6.53
N LEU A 101 -10.11 -15.34 -6.01
CA LEU A 101 -10.24 -14.00 -6.56
C LEU A 101 -8.98 -13.17 -6.29
N ALA A 102 -8.50 -12.50 -7.33
CA ALA A 102 -7.33 -11.64 -7.24
C ALA A 102 -7.61 -10.45 -6.30
N ARG A 103 -6.85 -10.36 -5.21
CA ARG A 103 -6.92 -9.23 -4.25
C ARG A 103 -6.28 -7.95 -4.79
N THR A 104 -5.44 -8.10 -5.81
CA THR A 104 -4.78 -6.98 -6.48
C THR A 104 -4.71 -7.23 -7.97
N LYS A 105 -4.69 -6.15 -8.75
CA LYS A 105 -4.42 -6.17 -10.20
C LYS A 105 -3.22 -5.31 -10.52
N ARG A 106 -2.41 -5.71 -11.50
CA ARG A 106 -1.30 -4.88 -11.99
C ARG A 106 -1.85 -3.61 -12.67
N ARG A 107 -1.24 -2.47 -12.37
CA ARG A 107 -1.48 -1.20 -13.07
C ARG A 107 -0.58 -1.17 -14.31
N GLU A 108 -1.17 -1.05 -15.49
CA GLU A 108 -0.44 -1.17 -16.76
C GLU A 108 0.06 0.18 -17.29
N ASN A 109 -0.62 1.29 -16.94
CA ASN A 109 -0.44 2.58 -17.61
C ASN A 109 0.11 3.68 -16.69
N PHE A 110 0.82 3.33 -15.62
CA PHE A 110 1.45 4.36 -14.79
C PHE A 110 2.69 4.94 -15.44
N VAL A 111 2.76 6.26 -15.50
CA VAL A 111 3.94 7.02 -15.94
C VAL A 111 4.22 8.08 -14.88
N MET A 112 5.48 8.30 -14.50
CA MET A 112 5.86 9.36 -13.58
C MET A 112 5.83 10.72 -14.29
N LYS A 113 4.64 11.32 -14.39
CA LYS A 113 4.37 12.63 -14.99
C LYS A 113 3.24 13.32 -14.24
N ASP A 114 3.05 14.60 -14.52
CA ASP A 114 1.96 15.37 -13.94
C ASP A 114 0.62 14.72 -14.26
N GLN A 115 -0.12 14.35 -13.21
CA GLN A 115 -1.41 13.67 -13.33
C GLN A 115 -2.20 13.68 -12.03
N ASP A 116 -3.48 13.36 -12.14
CA ASP A 116 -4.37 13.17 -11.01
C ASP A 116 -4.28 11.74 -10.47
N ILE A 117 -4.36 11.61 -9.14
CA ILE A 117 -4.45 10.37 -8.39
C ILE A 117 -5.81 10.35 -7.70
N PHE A 118 -6.64 9.40 -8.08
CA PHE A 118 -7.96 9.21 -7.48
C PHE A 118 -7.88 8.18 -6.35
N LEU A 119 -8.26 8.59 -5.13
CA LEU A 119 -8.38 7.72 -3.97
C LEU A 119 -9.84 7.31 -3.80
N GLU A 120 -10.11 6.01 -3.80
CA GLU A 120 -11.45 5.48 -3.51
C GLU A 120 -11.72 5.60 -2.00
N PRO A 121 -12.83 6.22 -1.57
CA PRO A 121 -13.22 6.23 -0.17
C PRO A 121 -13.36 4.81 0.38
N TRP A 122 -12.96 4.61 1.64
CA TRP A 122 -13.13 3.33 2.29
C TRP A 122 -14.61 3.04 2.52
N LYS A 123 -15.09 1.92 1.99
CA LYS A 123 -16.48 1.46 2.14
C LYS A 123 -16.58 0.35 3.18
N ASN A 124 -17.48 0.54 4.14
CA ASN A 124 -17.80 -0.47 5.15
C ASN A 124 -18.89 -1.44 4.64
N ASP A 125 -18.79 -1.88 3.39
CA ASP A 125 -19.71 -2.81 2.73
C ASP A 125 -19.21 -4.28 2.79
N GLY A 126 -18.08 -4.51 3.44
CA GLY A 126 -17.44 -5.82 3.56
C GLY A 126 -16.52 -6.18 2.38
N ARG A 127 -16.37 -5.31 1.38
CA ARG A 127 -15.46 -5.53 0.24
C ARG A 127 -13.98 -5.41 0.63
N TYR A 128 -13.68 -4.58 1.62
CA TYR A 128 -12.32 -4.31 2.08
C TYR A 128 -12.05 -4.91 3.45
N ASN A 129 -10.78 -5.22 3.69
CA ASN A 129 -10.31 -5.77 4.95
C ASN A 129 -8.99 -5.09 5.31
N TYR A 130 -8.92 -4.50 6.50
CA TYR A 130 -7.78 -3.73 6.98
C TYR A 130 -6.49 -4.55 7.06
N ASN A 131 -6.55 -5.85 7.37
CA ASN A 131 -5.34 -6.70 7.34
C ASN A 131 -4.75 -6.79 5.92
N SER A 132 -5.57 -7.16 4.94
CA SER A 132 -5.10 -7.29 3.55
C SER A 132 -4.72 -5.94 2.91
N HIS A 133 -5.43 -4.88 3.29
CA HIS A 133 -5.14 -3.53 2.85
C HIS A 133 -3.83 -3.00 3.46
N GLY A 134 -3.62 -3.21 4.76
CA GLY A 134 -2.39 -2.90 5.48
C GLY A 134 -1.17 -3.62 4.89
N SER A 135 -1.33 -4.86 4.41
CA SER A 135 -0.32 -5.55 3.62
C SER A 135 -0.11 -4.87 2.26
N PHE A 136 -1.18 -4.51 1.55
CA PHE A 136 -1.11 -3.86 0.24
C PHE A 136 -0.38 -2.51 0.29
N ILE A 137 -0.74 -1.61 1.22
CA ILE A 137 -0.07 -0.32 1.40
C ILE A 137 1.30 -0.45 2.09
N GLY A 138 1.56 -1.62 2.68
CA GLY A 138 2.82 -1.99 3.30
C GLY A 138 3.83 -2.64 2.37
N GLN A 139 3.46 -3.01 1.14
CA GLN A 139 4.41 -3.54 0.17
C GLN A 139 5.28 -2.39 -0.36
N PRO A 140 6.57 -2.28 0.02
CA PRO A 140 7.50 -1.48 -0.75
C PRO A 140 7.63 -2.07 -2.17
N SER A 141 8.40 -1.41 -3.02
CA SER A 141 8.63 -1.63 -4.45
C SER A 141 9.21 -3.00 -4.89
N GLY A 142 8.93 -4.08 -4.15
CA GLY A 142 9.63 -5.35 -4.21
C GLY A 142 10.89 -5.29 -3.35
N PHE A 143 11.08 -6.29 -2.49
CA PHE A 143 12.08 -6.47 -1.43
C PHE A 143 11.62 -6.11 -0.01
N GLU A 144 11.68 -7.13 0.85
CA GLU A 144 11.29 -7.16 2.27
C GLU A 144 12.41 -6.73 3.24
N GLU A 145 13.61 -6.38 2.77
CA GLU A 145 14.73 -6.06 3.66
C GLU A 145 15.38 -4.74 3.24
N GLY A 146 15.36 -3.74 4.12
CA GLY A 146 16.15 -2.52 3.92
C GLY A 146 15.59 -1.25 4.55
N PHE A 147 14.36 -1.24 5.05
CA PHE A 147 13.97 -0.21 6.02
C PHE A 147 14.23 -0.80 7.41
N GLU A 148 15.41 -0.55 7.96
CA GLU A 148 15.68 -0.86 9.37
C GLU A 148 14.57 -0.23 10.23
N GLU A 149 13.93 -1.04 11.07
CA GLU A 149 12.83 -0.66 11.98
C GLU A 149 13.15 0.54 12.89
N GLY A 150 14.40 0.99 12.96
CA GLY A 150 14.88 2.11 13.77
C GLY A 150 14.74 3.50 13.15
N GLU A 151 14.85 3.68 11.83
CA GLU A 151 14.79 5.02 11.20
C GLU A 151 13.34 5.50 10.93
N ASN A 152 12.36 4.71 11.34
CA ASN A 152 11.00 4.75 10.79
C ASN A 152 9.93 5.38 11.71
N TYR A 153 10.33 5.98 12.83
CA TYR A 153 9.37 6.59 13.77
C TYR A 153 8.82 7.92 13.29
N GLU A 154 9.54 8.64 12.42
CA GLU A 154 9.14 9.98 11.97
C GLU A 154 8.46 10.03 10.60
N SER A 155 8.50 8.93 9.83
CA SER A 155 7.84 8.86 8.52
C SER A 155 6.36 9.18 8.61
N LYS A 156 5.92 10.16 7.80
CA LYS A 156 4.52 10.56 7.72
C LYS A 156 3.67 9.43 7.13
N TYR A 157 4.21 8.69 6.15
CA TYR A 157 3.50 7.60 5.50
C TYR A 157 3.26 6.44 6.46
N TRP A 158 4.30 6.04 7.22
CA TRP A 158 4.17 4.97 8.22
C TRP A 158 3.28 5.40 9.39
N LYS A 159 3.33 6.66 9.82
CA LYS A 159 2.36 7.22 10.77
C LYS A 159 0.92 7.15 10.25
N ALA A 160 0.69 7.51 8.98
CA ALA A 160 -0.62 7.38 8.36
C ALA A 160 -1.08 5.92 8.33
N LYS A 161 -0.22 4.98 7.92
CA LYS A 161 -0.52 3.54 7.91
C LYS A 161 -0.89 2.99 9.29
N ARG A 162 -0.23 3.45 10.36
CA ARG A 162 -0.54 3.02 11.75
C ARG A 162 -1.98 3.31 12.17
N TYR A 163 -2.70 4.20 11.47
CA TYR A 163 -4.13 4.38 11.64
C TYR A 163 -4.91 3.07 11.46
N GLU A 164 -4.46 2.17 10.59
CA GLU A 164 -5.17 0.91 10.31
C GLU A 164 -5.01 -0.12 11.42
N THR A 165 -3.93 -0.04 12.21
CA THR A 165 -3.57 -1.04 13.24
C THR A 165 -4.74 -1.44 14.16
N PRO A 166 -5.48 -0.52 14.82
CA PRO A 166 -6.59 -0.91 15.68
C PRO A 166 -7.69 -1.66 14.93
N PHE A 167 -7.97 -1.31 13.67
CA PHE A 167 -8.98 -1.99 12.85
C PHE A 167 -8.50 -3.37 12.42
N SER A 168 -7.25 -3.49 11.97
CA SER A 168 -6.60 -4.77 11.65
C SER A 168 -6.61 -5.75 12.82
N VAL A 169 -6.33 -5.26 14.04
CA VAL A 169 -6.39 -6.07 15.28
C VAL A 169 -7.81 -6.52 15.57
N ALA A 170 -8.79 -5.60 15.49
CA ALA A 170 -10.19 -5.94 15.72
C ALA A 170 -10.72 -7.00 14.74
N GLU A 171 -10.38 -6.89 13.45
CA GLU A 171 -10.72 -7.89 12.43
C GLU A 171 -10.12 -9.27 12.74
N ARG A 172 -8.84 -9.32 13.13
CA ARG A 172 -8.16 -10.57 13.47
C ARG A 172 -8.79 -11.21 14.71
N ASP A 173 -9.08 -10.42 15.73
CA ASP A 173 -9.73 -10.91 16.96
C ASP A 173 -11.13 -11.45 16.67
N GLN A 174 -11.87 -10.84 15.74
CA GLN A 174 -13.16 -11.35 15.29
C GLN A 174 -13.01 -12.70 14.57
N TRP A 175 -12.06 -12.83 13.64
CA TRP A 175 -11.77 -14.09 12.98
C TRP A 175 -11.36 -15.20 13.95
N ASP A 176 -10.51 -14.91 14.93
CA ASP A 176 -10.09 -15.89 15.93
C ASP A 176 -11.29 -16.38 16.76
N LYS A 177 -12.22 -15.48 17.13
CA LYS A 177 -13.46 -15.83 17.82
C LYS A 177 -14.37 -16.69 16.95
N GLU A 178 -14.55 -16.34 15.68
CA GLU A 178 -15.39 -17.08 14.74
C GLU A 178 -14.80 -18.46 14.41
N GLY A 179 -13.50 -18.55 14.19
CA GLY A 179 -12.77 -19.81 13.98
C GLY A 179 -12.89 -20.74 15.19
N ARG A 180 -12.68 -20.21 16.41
CA ARG A 180 -12.91 -20.97 17.65
C ARG A 180 -14.36 -21.45 17.79
N ARG A 181 -15.34 -20.63 17.39
CA ARG A 181 -16.77 -21.00 17.41
C ARG A 181 -17.10 -22.10 16.40
N LYS A 182 -16.56 -22.03 15.18
CA LYS A 182 -16.70 -23.07 14.13
C LYS A 182 -16.06 -24.39 14.59
N ASN A 183 -14.85 -24.36 15.14
CA ASN A 183 -14.19 -25.56 15.68
C ASN A 183 -14.95 -26.20 16.87
N ARG A 184 -15.49 -25.39 17.78
CA ARG A 184 -16.34 -25.92 18.89
C ARG A 184 -17.63 -26.54 18.38
N LYS A 185 -18.23 -26.02 17.30
CA LYS A 185 -19.41 -26.62 16.67
C LYS A 185 -19.06 -27.96 16.03
N TRP A 186 -17.98 -28.00 15.23
CA TRP A 186 -17.51 -29.23 14.58
C TRP A 186 -17.22 -30.35 15.59
N HIS A 187 -16.55 -30.04 16.70
CA HIS A 187 -16.30 -31.02 17.77
C HIS A 187 -17.56 -31.50 18.51
N LYS A 188 -18.64 -30.71 18.54
CA LYS A 188 -19.93 -31.13 19.12
C LYS A 188 -20.70 -32.03 18.16
N ASP A 189 -20.74 -31.66 16.88
CA ASP A 189 -21.44 -32.42 15.84
C ASP A 189 -20.76 -33.80 15.66
N TRP A 190 -19.42 -33.85 15.63
CA TRP A 190 -18.66 -35.10 15.56
C TRP A 190 -18.94 -36.07 16.73
N ARG A 191 -19.06 -35.58 17.97
CA ARG A 191 -19.38 -36.44 19.13
C ARG A 191 -20.82 -36.95 19.16
N MET A 192 -21.71 -36.38 18.36
CA MET A 192 -23.11 -36.79 18.28
C MET A 192 -23.35 -37.84 17.18
N GLU A 193 -22.43 -37.96 16.22
CA GLU A 193 -22.46 -38.98 15.15
C GLU A 193 -21.83 -40.32 15.57
N GLU A 194 -21.06 -40.36 16.67
CA GLU A 194 -20.44 -41.58 17.23
C GLU A 194 -21.32 -42.32 18.26
N LYS A 195 -22.62 -42.00 18.37
CA LYS A 195 -23.59 -42.65 19.27
C LYS A 195 -24.74 -43.26 18.49
#